data_AF-M5ECA1-F1
#
_entry.id   AF-M5ECA1-F1
#
_cell.length_a   1.000
_cell.length_b   1.000
_cell.length_c   1.000
_cell.angle_alpha   90.00
_cell.angle_beta   90.00
_cell.angle_gamma   90.00
#
_symmetry.space_group_name_H-M   'P 1'
#
loop_
_entity.id
_entity.type
_entity.pdbx_description
1 polymer ?
#
loop_
_entity_poly.entity_id
_entity_poly.type
_entity_poly.pdbx_seq_one_letter_code
_entity_poly.pdbx_strand_id
1 'polypeptide(L)'
;MVAPAPRATLQQALVQALLSRRIVPRAELVRLYTELCGALEVPPDLDDDLAALQPRVAAVGLDVRTCHDPVSAAPFVVLTNAKADALAELATPHSPAELQYIKALVDAVVHAPDYRFAVPSTQALQMASQMQPPMTKQAANELLRSLEHRGWLVLSRRTGAYALSLRALVELDTYLRNEMDGGVLECMVCYTIVTVGAVCRTHGCRGAVHTSCADAYRAGHTTCAQCAQPWDPRPVGEAAAGAD
;
A
#
# COMPACT_ATOMS: atom_id res chain seq x y z
N MET A 1 24.60 -17.85 28.54
CA MET A 1 24.12 -17.36 27.22
C MET A 1 25.28 -16.63 26.56
N VAL A 2 25.77 -17.12 25.42
CA VAL A 2 26.82 -16.42 24.65
C VAL A 2 26.16 -15.22 24.00
N ALA A 3 26.76 -14.03 24.09
CA ALA A 3 26.24 -12.85 23.41
C ALA A 3 26.19 -13.12 21.89
N PRO A 4 25.09 -12.78 21.19
CA PRO A 4 25.00 -12.98 19.74
C PRO A 4 26.14 -12.22 19.04
N ALA A 5 26.67 -12.81 17.96
CA ALA A 5 27.68 -12.15 17.14
C ALA A 5 27.16 -10.78 16.64
N PRO A 6 28.02 -9.75 16.48
CA PRO A 6 27.61 -8.39 16.13
C PRO A 6 26.65 -8.30 14.92
N ARG A 7 26.88 -9.11 13.87
CA ARG A 7 25.99 -9.19 12.68
C ARG A 7 24.61 -9.75 13.02
N ALA A 8 24.52 -10.77 13.88
CA ALA A 8 23.23 -11.34 14.28
C ALA A 8 22.39 -10.32 15.07
N THR A 9 23.03 -9.52 15.93
CA THR A 9 22.40 -8.41 16.66
C THR A 9 21.90 -7.33 15.70
N LEU A 10 22.70 -6.96 14.70
CA LEU A 10 22.29 -6.02 13.66
C LEU A 10 21.05 -6.52 12.88
N GLN A 11 21.04 -7.78 12.47
CA GLN A 11 19.91 -8.40 11.78
C GLN A 11 18.65 -8.43 12.66
N GLN A 12 18.79 -8.67 13.97
CA GLN A 12 17.67 -8.58 14.92
C GLN A 12 17.11 -7.15 15.02
N ALA A 13 17.99 -6.15 15.12
CA ALA A 13 17.59 -4.75 15.13
C ALA A 13 16.88 -4.34 13.82
N LEU A 14 17.35 -4.85 12.67
CA LEU A 14 16.72 -4.63 11.37
C LEU A 14 15.29 -5.19 11.33
N VAL A 15 15.07 -6.42 11.81
CA VAL A 15 13.72 -6.99 11.92
C VAL A 15 12.84 -6.17 12.86
N GLN A 16 13.36 -5.72 14.01
CA GLN A 16 12.61 -4.86 14.94
C GLN A 16 12.21 -3.52 14.29
N ALA A 17 13.11 -2.91 13.53
CA ALA A 17 12.82 -1.68 12.80
C ALA A 17 11.71 -1.89 11.76
N LEU A 18 11.78 -2.99 11.00
CA LEU A 18 10.77 -3.36 10.01
C LEU A 18 9.41 -3.72 10.65
N LEU A 19 9.38 -4.43 11.77
CA LEU A 19 8.13 -4.72 12.49
C LEU A 19 7.47 -3.46 13.06
N SER A 20 8.27 -2.51 13.56
CA SER A 20 7.79 -1.28 14.15
C SER A 20 7.26 -0.28 13.12
N ARG A 21 7.88 -0.19 11.94
CA ARG A 21 7.51 0.78 10.90
C ARG A 21 6.64 0.19 9.79
N ARG A 22 6.73 -1.13 9.56
CA ARG A 22 6.06 -1.95 8.53
C ARG A 22 6.42 -1.59 7.09
N ILE A 23 6.50 -0.31 6.76
CA ILE A 23 6.96 0.23 5.49
C ILE A 23 7.98 1.34 5.77
N VAL A 24 9.12 1.33 5.06
CA VAL A 24 10.20 2.32 5.27
C VAL A 24 10.76 2.75 3.91
N PRO A 25 10.94 4.05 3.65
CA PRO A 25 11.71 4.51 2.49
C PRO A 25 13.10 3.87 2.52
N ARG A 26 13.57 3.29 1.42
CA ARG A 26 14.85 2.58 1.39
C ARG A 26 16.02 3.49 1.79
N ALA A 27 15.98 4.77 1.41
CA ALA A 27 17.00 5.75 1.81
C ALA A 27 17.05 5.95 3.34
N GLU A 28 15.90 5.99 4.00
CA GLU A 28 15.83 6.08 5.47
C GLU A 28 16.33 4.78 6.12
N LEU A 29 15.95 3.62 5.57
CA LEU A 29 16.42 2.33 6.06
C LEU A 29 17.94 2.20 5.97
N VAL A 30 18.53 2.58 4.84
CA VAL A 30 19.99 2.60 4.64
C VAL A 30 20.64 3.49 5.70
N ARG A 31 20.14 4.71 5.91
CA ARG A 31 20.70 5.62 6.93
C ARG A 31 20.69 4.99 8.33
N LEU A 32 19.54 4.51 8.79
CA LEU A 32 19.39 3.89 10.12
C LEU A 32 20.28 2.66 10.26
N TYR A 33 20.36 1.86 9.22
CA TYR A 33 21.17 0.66 9.19
C TYR A 33 22.68 0.96 9.22
N THR A 34 23.15 1.98 8.50
CA THR A 34 24.55 2.42 8.53
C THR A 34 24.94 2.96 9.90
N GLU A 35 24.05 3.71 10.57
CA GLU A 35 24.28 4.17 11.95
C GLU A 35 24.45 2.99 12.92
N LEU A 36 23.59 1.97 12.81
CA LEU A 36 23.69 0.74 13.62
C LEU A 36 24.96 -0.06 13.31
N CYS A 37 25.35 -0.15 12.04
CA CYS A 37 26.60 -0.79 11.62
C CYS A 37 27.82 -0.12 12.27
N GLY A 38 27.86 1.21 12.29
CA GLY A 38 28.92 1.97 12.96
C GLY A 38 28.96 1.72 14.47
N ALA A 39 27.80 1.70 15.12
CA ALA A 39 27.70 1.43 16.57
C ALA A 39 28.10 0.00 16.97
N LEU A 40 27.93 -0.97 16.07
CA LEU A 40 28.27 -2.38 16.29
C LEU A 40 29.62 -2.79 15.67
N GLU A 41 30.33 -1.85 15.05
CA GLU A 41 31.60 -2.08 14.35
C GLU A 41 31.51 -3.18 13.27
N VAL A 42 30.40 -3.21 12.54
CA VAL A 42 30.13 -4.17 11.44
C VAL A 42 30.11 -3.43 10.10
N PRO A 43 30.73 -3.96 9.02
CA PRO A 43 30.61 -3.38 7.70
C PRO A 43 29.15 -3.36 7.19
N PRO A 44 28.67 -2.24 6.63
CA PRO A 44 27.30 -2.14 6.12
C PRO A 44 27.13 -2.97 4.85
N ASP A 45 26.12 -3.85 4.84
CA ASP A 45 25.68 -4.59 3.67
C ASP A 45 24.18 -4.93 3.78
N LEU A 46 23.34 -3.94 3.49
CA LEU A 46 21.90 -4.04 3.73
C LEU A 46 21.25 -5.12 2.86
N ASP A 47 21.68 -5.25 1.60
CA ASP A 47 21.05 -6.18 0.66
C ASP A 47 21.35 -7.63 1.04
N ASP A 48 22.59 -7.96 1.41
CA ASP A 48 22.95 -9.29 1.91
C ASP A 48 22.22 -9.61 3.22
N ASP A 49 22.10 -8.64 4.14
CA ASP A 49 21.36 -8.86 5.39
C ASP A 49 19.85 -9.05 5.15
N LEU A 50 19.23 -8.30 4.23
CA LEU A 50 17.82 -8.50 3.87
C LEU A 50 17.62 -9.88 3.22
N ALA A 51 18.52 -10.30 2.33
CA ALA A 51 18.48 -11.62 1.71
C ALA A 51 18.65 -12.75 2.75
N ALA A 52 19.56 -12.58 3.73
CA ALA A 52 19.76 -13.53 4.81
C ALA A 52 18.57 -13.58 5.80
N LEU A 53 17.84 -12.48 5.96
CA LEU A 53 16.64 -12.41 6.79
C LEU A 53 15.43 -13.09 6.16
N GLN A 54 15.29 -13.01 4.84
CA GLN A 54 14.15 -13.53 4.08
C GLN A 54 13.70 -14.97 4.47
N PRO A 55 14.56 -16.00 4.48
CA PRO A 55 14.14 -17.35 4.86
C PRO A 55 13.70 -17.46 6.32
N ARG A 56 14.25 -16.62 7.21
CA ARG A 56 13.94 -16.63 8.65
C ARG A 56 12.58 -16.00 8.93
N VAL A 57 12.24 -14.92 8.23
CA VAL A 57 10.92 -14.28 8.36
C VAL A 57 9.84 -15.11 7.65
N ALA A 58 10.17 -15.76 6.54
CA ALA A 58 9.26 -16.68 5.84
C ALA A 58 8.82 -17.85 6.74
N ALA A 59 9.71 -18.38 7.58
CA ALA A 59 9.39 -19.45 8.53
C ALA A 59 8.30 -19.07 9.56
N VAL A 60 8.07 -17.78 9.82
CA VAL A 60 6.99 -17.28 10.68
C VAL A 60 5.81 -16.70 9.89
N GLY A 61 5.80 -16.89 8.57
CA GLY A 61 4.75 -16.39 7.67
C GLY A 61 4.83 -14.89 7.41
N LEU A 62 6.03 -14.30 7.47
CA LEU A 62 6.28 -12.91 7.07
C LEU A 62 7.13 -12.88 5.79
N ASP A 63 7.09 -11.76 5.09
CA ASP A 63 7.79 -11.57 3.81
C ASP A 63 8.37 -10.16 3.73
N VAL A 64 9.64 -10.03 3.32
CA VAL A 64 10.28 -8.73 3.11
C VAL A 64 10.28 -8.44 1.61
N ARG A 65 9.56 -7.39 1.23
CA ARG A 65 9.39 -6.98 -0.17
C ARG A 65 9.94 -5.58 -0.40
N THR A 66 10.32 -5.33 -1.64
CA THR A 66 10.56 -3.98 -2.13
C THR A 66 9.36 -3.53 -2.97
N CYS A 67 8.90 -2.31 -2.76
CA CYS A 67 7.95 -1.64 -3.65
C CYS A 67 8.45 -0.24 -3.99
N HIS A 68 7.73 0.48 -4.83
CA HIS A 68 8.04 1.85 -5.18
C HIS A 68 6.82 2.74 -5.00
N ASP A 69 7.08 4.01 -4.69
CA ASP A 69 6.04 5.02 -4.68
C ASP A 69 5.44 5.20 -6.08
N PRO A 70 4.10 5.18 -6.22
CA PRO A 70 3.43 5.25 -7.53
C PRO A 70 3.57 6.61 -8.22
N VAL A 71 4.14 7.62 -7.54
CA VAL A 71 4.33 8.98 -8.09
C VAL A 71 5.80 9.30 -8.33
N SER A 72 6.64 9.17 -7.30
CA SER A 72 8.05 9.56 -7.32
C SER A 72 9.01 8.44 -7.73
N ALA A 73 8.52 7.20 -7.88
CA ALA A 73 9.34 6.00 -8.07
C ALA A 73 10.31 5.67 -6.92
N ALA A 74 10.25 6.40 -5.79
CA ALA A 74 11.14 6.18 -4.66
C ALA A 74 10.96 4.75 -4.10
N PRO A 75 12.04 3.99 -3.87
CA PRO A 75 11.94 2.61 -3.37
C PRO A 75 11.64 2.56 -1.87
N PHE A 76 10.83 1.58 -1.49
CA PHE A 76 10.44 1.27 -0.10
C PHE A 76 10.72 -0.20 0.20
N VAL A 77 11.04 -0.50 1.46
CA VAL A 77 11.09 -1.86 2.00
C VAL A 77 9.90 -2.06 2.91
N VAL A 78 9.19 -3.18 2.70
CA VAL A 78 7.95 -3.51 3.40
C VAL A 78 8.06 -4.89 4.00
N LEU A 79 7.60 -5.05 5.24
CA LEU A 79 7.43 -6.35 5.88
C LEU A 79 5.95 -6.70 5.91
N THR A 80 5.54 -7.64 5.07
CA THR A 80 4.14 -8.06 4.92
C THR A 80 3.88 -9.40 5.58
N ASN A 81 2.62 -9.68 5.90
CA ASN A 81 2.19 -11.05 6.17
C ASN A 81 2.18 -11.85 4.87
N ALA A 82 2.75 -13.05 4.89
CA ALA A 82 2.69 -13.98 3.77
C ALA A 82 1.42 -14.84 3.79
N LYS A 83 0.66 -14.84 4.89
CA LYS A 83 -0.59 -15.62 5.01
C LYS A 83 -1.74 -14.88 4.33
N ALA A 84 -2.60 -15.65 3.67
CA ALA A 84 -3.69 -15.13 2.84
C ALA A 84 -4.77 -14.33 3.60
N ASP A 85 -4.83 -14.44 4.93
CA ASP A 85 -5.73 -13.61 5.75
C ASP A 85 -5.08 -12.25 6.05
N ALA A 86 -4.82 -11.45 5.00
CA ALA A 86 -4.22 -10.13 5.14
C ALA A 86 -5.09 -9.16 5.95
N LEU A 87 -6.41 -9.38 5.94
CA LEU A 87 -7.35 -8.69 6.82
C LEU A 87 -7.13 -9.01 8.31
N ALA A 88 -6.54 -10.15 8.67
CA ALA A 88 -6.27 -10.48 10.07
C ALA A 88 -5.32 -9.47 10.74
N GLU A 89 -4.40 -8.86 9.99
CA GLU A 89 -3.52 -7.81 10.52
C GLU A 89 -4.28 -6.51 10.79
N LEU A 90 -5.26 -6.21 9.93
CA LEU A 90 -6.26 -5.17 10.16
C LEU A 90 -7.29 -5.58 11.23
N ALA A 91 -7.37 -6.84 11.65
CA ALA A 91 -8.37 -7.32 12.61
C ALA A 91 -7.87 -7.32 14.05
N THR A 92 -6.57 -7.45 14.26
CA THR A 92 -6.01 -7.82 15.58
C THR A 92 -6.21 -6.78 16.71
N PRO A 93 -6.64 -5.53 16.44
CA PRO A 93 -7.17 -4.64 17.47
C PRO A 93 -8.62 -4.16 17.27
N HIS A 94 -9.36 -4.67 16.27
CA HIS A 94 -10.67 -4.14 15.90
C HIS A 94 -11.82 -5.08 16.27
N SER A 95 -12.92 -4.50 16.77
CA SER A 95 -14.16 -5.22 17.01
C SER A 95 -14.81 -5.68 15.69
N PRO A 96 -15.73 -6.67 15.73
CA PRO A 96 -16.42 -7.14 14.52
C PRO A 96 -17.15 -6.03 13.74
N ALA A 97 -17.74 -5.05 14.45
CA ALA A 97 -18.41 -3.91 13.83
C ALA A 97 -17.41 -2.96 13.15
N GLU A 98 -16.27 -2.69 13.77
CA GLU A 98 -15.20 -1.89 13.14
C GLU A 98 -14.63 -2.60 11.92
N LEU A 99 -14.45 -3.92 11.98
CA LEU A 99 -13.99 -4.72 10.84
C LEU A 99 -14.98 -4.69 9.68
N GLN A 100 -16.27 -4.80 9.95
CA GLN A 100 -17.30 -4.65 8.94
C GLN A 100 -17.23 -3.27 8.27
N TYR A 101 -17.06 -2.21 9.06
CA TYR A 101 -16.89 -0.86 8.54
C TYR A 101 -15.62 -0.70 7.69
N ILE A 102 -14.49 -1.24 8.15
CA ILE A 102 -13.22 -1.21 7.41
C ILE A 102 -13.39 -1.87 6.05
N LYS A 103 -14.01 -3.06 5.98
CA LYS A 103 -14.30 -3.75 4.72
C LYS A 103 -15.17 -2.91 3.79
N ALA A 104 -16.26 -2.33 4.31
CA ALA A 104 -17.15 -1.48 3.54
C ALA A 104 -16.44 -0.20 3.04
N LEU A 105 -15.54 0.37 3.84
CA LEU A 105 -14.74 1.53 3.44
C LEU A 105 -13.73 1.18 2.34
N VAL A 106 -13.02 0.06 2.47
CA VAL A 106 -12.08 -0.43 1.46
C VAL A 106 -12.81 -0.68 0.14
N ASP A 107 -13.96 -1.35 0.19
CA ASP A 107 -14.83 -1.58 -0.96
C ASP A 107 -15.25 -0.27 -1.64
N ALA A 108 -15.74 0.71 -0.86
CA ALA A 108 -16.13 2.02 -1.38
C ALA A 108 -14.95 2.81 -1.98
N VAL A 109 -13.74 2.66 -1.43
CA VAL A 109 -12.53 3.27 -2.00
C VAL A 109 -12.18 2.61 -3.34
N VAL A 110 -12.19 1.28 -3.43
CA VAL A 110 -11.86 0.56 -4.67
C VAL A 110 -12.89 0.82 -5.78
N HIS A 111 -14.17 0.86 -5.44
CA HIS A 111 -15.27 1.08 -6.38
C HIS A 111 -15.66 2.56 -6.54
N ALA A 112 -14.82 3.49 -6.08
CA ALA A 112 -15.05 4.91 -6.25
C ALA A 112 -15.22 5.24 -7.76
N PRO A 113 -16.20 6.08 -8.13
CA PRO A 113 -16.47 6.41 -9.52
C PRO A 113 -15.25 7.07 -10.19
N ASP A 114 -15.20 6.96 -11.51
CA ASP A 114 -14.19 7.60 -12.37
C ASP A 114 -12.74 7.30 -11.97
N TYR A 115 -12.49 6.13 -11.39
CA TYR A 115 -11.17 5.68 -10.93
C TYR A 115 -10.51 6.67 -9.95
N ARG A 116 -11.31 7.33 -9.10
CA ARG A 116 -10.80 8.24 -8.06
C ARG A 116 -10.06 7.52 -6.94
N PHE A 117 -10.35 6.25 -6.71
CA PHE A 117 -9.76 5.43 -5.62
C PHE A 117 -9.73 6.14 -4.27
N ALA A 118 -10.78 6.90 -3.96
CA ALA A 118 -10.87 7.70 -2.75
C ALA A 118 -12.33 7.99 -2.38
N VAL A 119 -12.60 8.09 -1.08
CA VAL A 119 -13.92 8.40 -0.51
C VAL A 119 -13.83 9.68 0.33
N PRO A 120 -14.68 10.70 0.07
CA PRO A 120 -14.75 11.90 0.91
C PRO A 120 -14.97 11.56 2.39
N SER A 121 -14.28 12.27 3.30
CA SER A 121 -14.40 12.06 4.74
C SER A 121 -15.84 12.14 5.26
N THR A 122 -16.67 13.02 4.69
CA THR A 122 -18.09 13.14 4.99
C THR A 122 -18.88 11.88 4.63
N GLN A 123 -18.61 11.31 3.45
CA GLN A 123 -19.22 10.05 3.00
C GLN A 123 -18.77 8.88 3.89
N ALA A 124 -17.48 8.80 4.21
CA ALA A 124 -16.95 7.77 5.10
C ALA A 124 -17.67 7.78 6.47
N LEU A 125 -17.92 8.96 7.05
CA LEU A 125 -18.66 9.10 8.31
C LEU A 125 -20.16 8.74 8.16
N GLN A 126 -20.77 9.06 7.02
CA GLN A 126 -22.16 8.73 6.75
C GLN A 126 -22.36 7.21 6.63
N MET A 127 -21.45 6.51 5.95
CA MET A 127 -21.48 5.04 5.82
C MET A 127 -21.51 4.35 7.19
N ALA A 128 -20.74 4.85 8.16
CA ALA A 128 -20.70 4.30 9.50
C ALA A 128 -22.06 4.34 10.21
N SER A 129 -22.79 5.44 10.03
CA SER A 129 -24.14 5.63 10.61
C SER A 129 -25.22 4.78 9.93
N GLN A 130 -24.95 4.28 8.72
CA GLN A 130 -25.88 3.46 7.94
C GLN A 130 -25.64 1.96 8.11
N MET A 131 -24.60 1.55 8.84
CA MET A 131 -24.34 0.14 9.13
C MET A 131 -25.40 -0.47 10.05
N GLN A 132 -25.40 -1.80 10.13
CA GLN A 132 -26.26 -2.58 11.02
C GLN A 132 -25.40 -3.56 11.83
N PRO A 133 -25.18 -3.31 13.15
CA PRO A 133 -25.64 -2.15 13.92
C PRO A 133 -24.91 -0.84 13.52
N PRO A 134 -25.52 0.34 13.70
CA PRO A 134 -24.90 1.61 13.33
C PRO A 134 -23.74 1.96 14.26
N MET A 135 -22.67 2.50 13.69
CA MET A 135 -21.56 3.08 14.44
C MET A 135 -21.77 4.60 14.59
N THR A 136 -21.46 5.15 15.77
CA THR A 136 -21.56 6.60 15.98
C THR A 136 -20.53 7.33 15.12
N LYS A 137 -20.85 8.55 14.68
CA LYS A 137 -19.91 9.38 13.90
C LYS A 137 -18.59 9.66 14.66
N GLN A 138 -18.66 9.77 15.98
CA GLN A 138 -17.46 9.95 16.82
C GLN A 138 -16.56 8.71 16.76
N ALA A 139 -17.12 7.51 17.00
CA ALA A 139 -16.36 6.27 16.93
C ALA A 139 -15.77 6.04 15.53
N ALA A 140 -16.54 6.33 14.47
CA ALA A 140 -16.06 6.25 13.10
C ALA A 140 -14.90 7.20 12.82
N ASN A 141 -14.96 8.44 13.31
CA ASN A 141 -13.89 9.41 13.15
C ASN A 141 -12.62 9.01 13.91
N GLU A 142 -12.75 8.46 15.13
CA GLU A 142 -11.64 7.91 15.90
C GLU A 142 -10.99 6.72 15.17
N LEU A 143 -11.80 5.82 14.62
CA LEU A 143 -11.34 4.69 13.82
C LEU A 143 -10.59 5.15 12.56
N LEU A 144 -11.15 6.08 11.78
CA LEU A 144 -10.51 6.63 10.59
C LEU A 144 -9.14 7.27 10.91
N ARG A 145 -9.04 8.04 12.00
CA ARG A 145 -7.77 8.60 12.48
C ARG A 145 -6.78 7.52 12.90
N SER A 146 -7.26 6.47 13.56
CA SER A 146 -6.41 5.32 13.93
C SER A 146 -5.86 4.61 12.69
N LEU A 147 -6.68 4.41 11.67
CA LEU A 147 -6.27 3.81 10.39
C LEU A 147 -5.26 4.71 9.65
N GLU A 148 -5.48 6.02 9.61
CA GLU A 148 -4.53 6.99 9.05
C GLU A 148 -3.20 6.96 9.81
N HIS A 149 -3.24 7.04 11.14
CA HIS A 149 -2.04 7.04 11.98
C HIS A 149 -1.21 5.76 11.85
N ARG A 150 -1.88 4.62 11.72
CA ARG A 150 -1.24 3.32 11.48
C ARG A 150 -0.81 3.13 10.02
N GLY A 151 -1.08 4.10 9.16
CA GLY A 151 -0.67 4.09 7.76
C GLY A 151 -1.48 3.13 6.89
N TRP A 152 -2.74 2.85 7.21
CA TRP A 152 -3.66 2.12 6.34
C TRP A 152 -4.38 3.04 5.35
N LEU A 153 -4.67 4.26 5.79
CA LEU A 153 -5.31 5.29 4.98
C LEU A 153 -4.41 6.51 4.85
N VAL A 154 -4.65 7.29 3.81
CA VAL A 154 -4.11 8.65 3.66
C VAL A 154 -5.28 9.58 3.42
N LEU A 155 -5.35 10.68 4.18
CA LEU A 155 -6.30 11.75 3.96
C LEU A 155 -5.66 12.83 3.07
N SER A 156 -6.19 13.04 1.87
CA SER A 156 -5.76 14.20 1.08
C SER A 156 -6.24 15.49 1.75
N ARG A 157 -5.30 16.39 2.03
CA ARG A 157 -5.61 17.74 2.51
C ARG A 157 -6.25 18.62 1.44
N ARG A 158 -6.09 18.28 0.16
CA ARG A 158 -6.63 19.05 -0.97
C ARG A 158 -8.09 18.69 -1.25
N THR A 159 -8.42 17.39 -1.25
CA THR A 159 -9.77 16.92 -1.59
C THR A 159 -10.60 16.54 -0.36
N GLY A 160 -9.98 16.38 0.82
CA GLY A 160 -10.66 15.94 2.03
C GLY A 160 -11.16 14.48 1.97
N ALA A 161 -10.58 13.67 1.09
CA ALA A 161 -10.94 12.28 0.84
C ALA A 161 -9.86 11.30 1.33
N TYR A 162 -10.31 10.16 1.86
CA TYR A 162 -9.46 9.04 2.24
C TYR A 162 -9.20 8.13 1.05
N ALA A 163 -7.94 7.73 0.88
CA ALA A 163 -7.51 6.67 -0.03
C ALA A 163 -6.70 5.62 0.73
N LEU A 164 -6.52 4.43 0.14
CA LEU A 164 -5.60 3.43 0.67
C LEU A 164 -4.15 3.94 0.57
N SER A 165 -3.38 3.74 1.62
CA SER A 165 -1.94 4.05 1.59
C SER A 165 -1.15 3.04 0.75
N LEU A 166 0.11 3.36 0.43
CA LEU A 166 1.02 2.39 -0.20
C LEU A 166 1.18 1.13 0.65
N ARG A 167 1.26 1.27 1.98
CA ARG A 167 1.32 0.14 2.92
C ARG A 167 0.10 -0.78 2.74
N ALA A 168 -1.10 -0.20 2.74
CA ALA A 168 -2.34 -0.96 2.60
C ALA A 168 -2.41 -1.69 1.27
N LEU A 169 -1.99 -1.05 0.17
CA LEU A 169 -1.97 -1.66 -1.16
C LEU A 169 -1.02 -2.86 -1.23
N VAL A 170 0.15 -2.77 -0.60
CA VAL A 170 1.13 -3.87 -0.59
C VAL A 170 0.70 -4.99 0.35
N GLU A 171 0.27 -4.68 1.57
CA GLU A 171 -0.13 -5.68 2.57
C GLU A 171 -1.44 -6.38 2.20
N LEU A 172 -2.38 -5.67 1.56
CA LEU A 172 -3.68 -6.21 1.16
C LEU A 172 -3.75 -6.63 -0.31
N ASP A 173 -2.64 -6.65 -1.06
CA ASP A 173 -2.65 -6.92 -2.51
C ASP A 173 -3.46 -8.18 -2.86
N THR A 174 -3.18 -9.31 -2.20
CA THR A 174 -3.91 -10.57 -2.39
C THR A 174 -5.39 -10.44 -2.06
N TYR A 175 -5.73 -9.80 -0.94
CA TYR A 175 -7.12 -9.60 -0.53
C TYR A 175 -7.87 -8.75 -1.56
N LEU A 176 -7.30 -7.60 -1.95
CA LEU A 176 -7.91 -6.68 -2.89
C LEU A 176 -8.14 -7.33 -4.26
N ARG A 177 -7.20 -8.14 -4.74
CA ARG A 177 -7.35 -8.84 -6.03
C ARG A 177 -8.40 -9.93 -6.02
N ASN A 178 -8.53 -10.65 -4.90
CA ASN A 178 -9.43 -11.79 -4.82
C ASN A 178 -10.86 -11.38 -4.45
N GLU A 179 -11.02 -10.37 -3.60
CA GLU A 179 -12.31 -10.04 -2.98
C GLU A 179 -12.99 -8.82 -3.62
N MET A 180 -12.24 -7.97 -4.32
CA MET A 180 -12.81 -6.77 -4.96
C MET A 180 -13.07 -7.05 -6.45
N ASP A 181 -13.99 -7.96 -6.78
CA ASP A 181 -14.55 -8.34 -8.12
C ASP A 181 -14.09 -7.53 -9.36
N GLY A 182 -12.80 -7.54 -9.69
CA GLY A 182 -12.28 -6.69 -10.76
C GLY A 182 -12.44 -5.18 -10.52
N GLY A 183 -12.45 -4.69 -9.30
CA GLY A 183 -12.41 -3.27 -8.94
C GLY A 183 -11.00 -2.66 -9.04
N VAL A 184 -9.94 -3.46 -8.85
CA VAL A 184 -8.54 -2.97 -8.89
C VAL A 184 -7.97 -2.91 -10.30
N LEU A 185 -7.21 -1.86 -10.60
CA LEU A 185 -6.41 -1.75 -11.84
C LEU A 185 -5.02 -2.34 -11.62
N GLU A 186 -4.43 -2.94 -12.65
CA GLU A 186 -3.06 -3.48 -12.61
C GLU A 186 -2.16 -2.68 -13.54
N CYS A 187 -0.97 -2.32 -13.05
CA CYS A 187 0.02 -1.59 -13.82
C CYS A 187 0.62 -2.49 -14.89
N MET A 188 0.55 -2.08 -16.16
CA MET A 188 1.11 -2.83 -17.29
C MET A 188 2.65 -2.88 -17.31
N VAL A 189 3.32 -2.18 -16.39
CA VAL A 189 4.80 -2.14 -16.29
C VAL A 189 5.30 -2.98 -15.12
N CYS A 190 4.78 -2.71 -13.92
CA CYS A 190 5.28 -3.33 -12.69
C CYS A 190 4.31 -4.37 -12.09
N TYR A 191 3.14 -4.57 -12.69
CA TYR A 191 2.12 -5.55 -12.31
C TYR A 191 1.52 -5.37 -10.90
N THR A 192 1.74 -4.23 -10.25
CA THR A 192 1.12 -3.91 -8.95
C THR A 192 -0.16 -3.09 -9.11
N ILE A 193 -0.98 -3.03 -8.04
CA ILE A 193 -2.26 -2.33 -8.04
C ILE A 193 -2.09 -0.82 -8.30
N VAL A 194 -2.88 -0.25 -9.22
CA VAL A 194 -2.89 1.17 -9.55
C VAL A 194 -4.06 1.87 -8.87
N THR A 195 -3.76 2.78 -7.95
CA THR A 195 -4.72 3.74 -7.38
C THR A 195 -4.39 5.19 -7.71
N VAL A 196 -3.21 5.45 -8.27
CA VAL A 196 -2.75 6.76 -8.75
C VAL A 196 -1.96 6.55 -10.03
N GLY A 197 -2.30 7.29 -11.10
CA GLY A 197 -1.64 7.13 -12.39
C GLY A 197 -2.55 7.49 -13.56
N ALA A 198 -2.56 6.64 -14.58
CA ALA A 198 -3.35 6.84 -15.78
C ALA A 198 -3.96 5.52 -16.27
N VAL A 199 -5.17 5.59 -16.82
CA VAL A 199 -5.92 4.45 -17.36
C VAL A 199 -6.38 4.74 -18.78
N CYS A 200 -6.42 3.71 -19.62
CA CYS A 200 -6.86 3.80 -21.01
C CYS A 200 -8.26 4.44 -21.12
N ARG A 201 -8.44 5.37 -22.06
CA ARG A 201 -9.74 5.99 -22.32
C ARG A 201 -10.70 5.09 -23.10
N THR A 202 -10.21 4.06 -23.80
CA THR A 202 -11.05 3.12 -24.53
C THR A 202 -12.08 2.49 -23.61
N HIS A 203 -13.36 2.60 -23.97
CA HIS A 203 -14.47 2.09 -23.17
C HIS A 203 -14.29 0.60 -22.83
N GLY A 204 -14.39 0.25 -21.56
CA GLY A 204 -14.22 -1.12 -21.05
C GLY A 204 -12.76 -1.61 -20.96
N CYS A 205 -11.79 -0.88 -21.49
CA CYS A 205 -10.38 -1.22 -21.32
C CYS A 205 -9.90 -0.80 -19.92
N ARG A 206 -9.07 -1.63 -19.31
CA ARG A 206 -8.55 -1.44 -17.96
C ARG A 206 -7.03 -1.29 -17.92
N GLY A 207 -6.42 -1.05 -19.09
CA GLY A 207 -4.99 -0.87 -19.20
C GLY A 207 -4.58 0.37 -18.41
N ALA A 208 -3.78 0.18 -17.38
CA ALA A 208 -3.39 1.24 -16.47
C ALA A 208 -1.88 1.22 -16.21
N VAL A 209 -1.34 2.37 -15.81
CA VAL A 209 0.04 2.53 -15.38
C VAL A 209 0.09 3.51 -14.22
N HIS A 210 0.99 3.30 -13.26
CA HIS A 210 1.29 4.31 -12.25
C HIS A 210 1.89 5.56 -12.88
N THR A 211 1.79 6.69 -12.18
CA THR A 211 2.44 7.95 -12.60
C THR A 211 3.94 7.74 -12.82
N SER A 212 4.61 7.05 -11.89
CA SER A 212 6.04 6.73 -11.97
C SER A 212 6.40 5.75 -13.09
N CYS A 213 5.45 4.95 -13.58
CA CYS A 213 5.67 4.00 -14.67
C CYS A 213 5.31 4.56 -16.05
N ALA A 214 4.67 5.73 -16.13
CA ALA A 214 4.11 6.26 -17.36
C ALA A 214 5.15 6.50 -18.46
N ASP A 215 6.31 7.05 -18.11
CA ASP A 215 7.37 7.35 -19.08
C ASP A 215 8.04 6.07 -19.60
N ALA A 216 8.29 5.10 -18.71
CA ALA A 216 8.80 3.78 -19.10
C ALA A 216 7.83 3.06 -20.05
N TYR A 217 6.52 3.17 -19.80
CA TYR A 217 5.51 2.61 -20.68
C TYR A 217 5.54 3.28 -22.06
N ARG A 218 5.51 4.62 -22.12
CA ARG A 218 5.52 5.40 -23.36
C ARG A 218 6.80 5.25 -24.18
N ALA A 219 7.93 4.97 -23.55
CA ALA A 219 9.18 4.69 -24.24
C ALA A 219 9.10 3.42 -25.12
N GLY A 220 8.29 2.43 -24.72
CA GLY A 220 8.11 1.17 -25.44
C GLY A 220 6.78 1.05 -26.19
N HIS A 221 5.80 1.91 -25.93
CA HIS A 221 4.44 1.75 -26.41
C HIS A 221 3.81 3.08 -26.85
N THR A 222 3.25 3.08 -28.05
CA THR A 222 2.36 4.16 -28.55
C THR A 222 0.88 3.77 -28.48
N THR A 223 0.59 2.49 -28.25
CA THR A 223 -0.76 1.91 -28.12
C THR A 223 -0.91 1.21 -26.77
N CYS A 224 -2.15 1.09 -26.29
CA CYS A 224 -2.49 0.35 -25.10
C CYS A 224 -2.16 -1.15 -25.26
N ALA A 225 -1.40 -1.73 -24.34
CA ALA A 225 -0.97 -3.13 -24.41
C ALA A 225 -2.13 -4.12 -24.19
N GLN A 226 -3.26 -3.65 -23.64
CA GLN A 226 -4.46 -4.49 -23.45
C GLN A 226 -5.43 -4.47 -24.65
N CYS A 227 -5.66 -3.32 -25.28
CA CYS A 227 -6.69 -3.17 -26.33
C CYS A 227 -6.14 -2.76 -27.70
N ALA A 228 -4.83 -2.54 -27.82
CA ALA A 228 -4.13 -2.09 -29.03
C ALA A 228 -4.59 -0.73 -29.61
N GLN A 229 -5.49 -0.01 -28.95
CA GLN A 229 -5.89 1.35 -29.35
C GLN A 229 -4.78 2.36 -29.03
N PRO A 230 -4.76 3.54 -29.70
CA PRO A 230 -3.83 4.62 -29.36
C PRO A 230 -3.86 4.94 -27.86
N TRP A 231 -2.68 5.08 -27.25
CA TRP A 231 -2.58 5.37 -25.82
C TRP A 231 -2.88 6.85 -25.54
N ASP A 232 -4.16 7.16 -25.39
CA ASP A 232 -4.69 8.43 -24.86
C ASP A 232 -5.36 8.15 -23.50
N PRO A 233 -4.61 8.18 -22.39
CA PRO A 233 -5.15 7.81 -21.10
C PRO A 233 -5.83 9.00 -20.38
N ARG A 234 -6.70 8.68 -19.43
CA ARG A 234 -7.27 9.62 -18.45
C ARG A 234 -6.63 9.40 -17.06
N PRO A 235 -6.61 10.42 -16.19
CA PRO A 235 -6.00 10.30 -14.86
C PRO A 235 -6.72 9.29 -13.95
N VAL A 236 -5.98 8.74 -13.00
CA VAL A 236 -6.43 7.84 -11.92
C VAL A 236 -6.01 8.42 -10.57
N GLY A 237 -6.86 8.26 -9.55
CA GLY A 237 -6.61 8.75 -8.20
C GLY A 237 -7.05 10.19 -8.01
N GLU A 238 -6.31 10.94 -7.18
CA GLU A 238 -6.65 12.33 -6.84
C GLU A 238 -6.73 13.25 -8.07
N ALA A 239 -5.90 13.01 -9.10
CA ALA A 239 -5.92 13.79 -10.33
C ALA A 239 -7.21 13.58 -11.15
N ALA A 240 -7.93 12.48 -10.96
CA ALA A 240 -9.22 12.23 -11.60
C ALA A 240 -10.35 13.10 -11.02
N ALA A 241 -10.19 13.64 -9.81
CA ALA A 241 -11.21 14.47 -9.15
C ALA A 241 -11.30 15.91 -9.69
N GLY A 242 -10.33 16.36 -10.50
CA GLY A 242 -10.29 17.71 -11.07
C GLY A 242 -10.35 17.76 -12.61
N ALA A 243 -10.73 16.65 -13.26
CA ALA A 243 -10.76 16.52 -14.71
C ALA A 243 -12.14 16.80 -15.35
N ASP A 244 -13.05 17.44 -14.59
CA ASP A 244 -14.38 17.86 -15.04
C ASP A 244 -14.36 19.29 -15.63
#